data_AF-A0A538TCL3-F1
#
_entry.id   AF-A0A538TCL3-F1
#
_cell.length_a   1.000
_cell.length_b   1.000
_cell.length_c   1.000
_cell.angle_alpha   90.00
_cell.angle_beta   90.00
_cell.angle_gamma   90.00
#
_symmetry.space_group_name_H-M   'P 1'
#
loop_
_entity.id
_entity.type
_entity.pdbx_description
1 polymer ?
#
loop_
_entity_poly.entity_id
_entity_poly.type
_entity_poly.pdbx_seq_one_letter_code
_entity_poly.pdbx_strand_id
1 'polypeptide(L)'
;MKYFRLIWANLLRAKRRTFLTVFSIAIALFLFCTLRTVITSFEASLRASEATRLVVRHGASLVFPLPLAYRERLVQVPGVNGVSYGNWFGGFYQDPKNQFAQFAMDVPTMFDLFPELVMPADQVQAFRSERTAAIIGKALAKK
;
A
#
# COMPACT_ATOMS: atom_id res chain seq x y z
N MET A 1 -46.44 -16.19 -7.31
CA MET A 1 -46.77 -15.73 -5.94
C MET A 1 -48.07 -14.92 -5.96
N LYS A 2 -49.17 -15.47 -5.44
CA LYS A 2 -50.54 -14.96 -5.63
C LYS A 2 -50.80 -13.55 -5.03
N TYR A 3 -49.94 -13.06 -4.13
CA TYR A 3 -50.11 -11.81 -3.37
C TYR A 3 -49.19 -10.65 -3.77
N PHE A 4 -48.27 -10.84 -4.71
CA PHE A 4 -47.25 -9.83 -5.06
C PHE A 4 -47.88 -8.52 -5.61
N ARG A 5 -48.98 -8.66 -6.37
CA ARG A 5 -49.74 -7.55 -6.95
C ARG A 5 -50.42 -6.68 -5.89
N LEU A 6 -50.91 -7.30 -4.81
CA LEU A 6 -51.54 -6.60 -3.69
C LEU A 6 -50.51 -5.84 -2.84
N ILE A 7 -49.33 -6.42 -2.63
CA ILE A 7 -48.22 -5.76 -1.91
C ILE A 7 -47.77 -4.50 -2.66
N TRP A 8 -47.55 -4.60 -3.98
CA TRP A 8 -47.17 -3.46 -4.83
C TRP A 8 -48.23 -2.35 -4.87
N ALA A 9 -49.51 -2.72 -4.99
CA ALA A 9 -50.61 -1.75 -4.97
C ALA A 9 -50.67 -0.98 -3.64
N ASN A 10 -50.38 -1.65 -2.52
CA ASN A 10 -50.42 -1.05 -1.19
C ASN A 10 -49.19 -0.15 -0.93
N LEU A 11 -48.01 -0.54 -1.41
CA LEU A 11 -46.78 0.28 -1.36
C LEU A 11 -46.88 1.57 -2.18
N LEU A 12 -47.49 1.53 -3.36
CA LEU A 12 -47.67 2.70 -4.24
C LEU A 12 -48.77 3.66 -3.76
N ARG A 13 -49.66 3.22 -2.85
CA ARG A 13 -50.75 4.04 -2.32
C ARG A 13 -50.25 5.16 -1.40
N ALA A 14 -49.14 4.93 -0.71
CA ALA A 14 -48.51 5.89 0.20
C ALA A 14 -47.04 6.16 -0.20
N LYS A 15 -46.84 6.68 -1.43
CA LYS A 15 -45.52 6.88 -2.05
C LYS A 15 -44.49 7.55 -1.13
N ARG A 16 -44.88 8.59 -0.38
CA ARG A 16 -44.01 9.31 0.56
C ARG A 16 -43.53 8.42 1.71
N ARG A 17 -44.43 7.65 2.32
CA ARG A 17 -44.10 6.77 3.45
C ARG A 17 -43.20 5.62 3.02
N THR A 18 -43.53 5.00 1.88
CA THR A 18 -42.73 3.92 1.29
C THR A 18 -41.34 4.41 0.89
N PHE A 19 -41.25 5.59 0.30
CA PHE A 19 -39.98 6.19 -0.06
C PHE A 19 -39.10 6.47 1.17
N LEU A 20 -39.64 7.15 2.20
CA LEU A 20 -38.88 7.48 3.40
C LEU A 20 -38.37 6.22 4.14
N THR A 21 -39.17 5.15 4.17
CA THR A 21 -38.77 3.88 4.82
C THR A 21 -37.70 3.14 4.03
N VAL A 22 -37.85 3.01 2.71
CA VAL A 22 -36.83 2.42 1.84
C VAL A 22 -35.55 3.24 1.87
N PHE A 23 -35.65 4.57 1.83
CA PHE A 23 -34.50 5.47 1.83
C PHE A 23 -33.73 5.42 3.16
N SER A 24 -34.42 5.33 4.30
CA SER A 24 -33.79 5.14 5.61
C SER A 24 -32.97 3.84 5.67
N ILE A 25 -33.55 2.72 5.20
CA ILE A 25 -32.84 1.43 5.14
C ILE A 25 -31.68 1.50 4.15
N ALA A 26 -31.86 2.15 2.99
CA ALA A 26 -30.81 2.32 2.00
C ALA A 26 -29.62 3.13 2.54
N ILE A 27 -29.87 4.22 3.27
CA ILE A 27 -28.80 5.01 3.93
C ILE A 27 -28.07 4.16 4.97
N ALA A 28 -28.79 3.43 5.82
CA ALA A 28 -28.16 2.59 6.84
C ALA A 28 -27.24 1.53 6.22
N LEU A 29 -27.71 0.84 5.16
CA LEU A 29 -26.89 -0.12 4.42
C LEU A 29 -25.72 0.54 3.69
N PHE A 30 -25.93 1.70 3.07
CA PHE A 30 -24.88 2.46 2.40
C PHE A 30 -23.75 2.84 3.37
N LEU A 31 -24.09 3.39 4.54
CA LEU A 31 -23.12 3.76 5.56
C LEU A 31 -22.35 2.53 6.07
N PHE A 32 -23.07 1.42 6.34
CA PHE A 32 -22.44 0.18 6.78
C PHE A 32 -21.48 -0.40 5.73
N CYS A 33 -21.93 -0.52 4.48
CA CYS A 33 -21.11 -1.03 3.37
C CYS A 33 -19.89 -0.13 3.12
N THR A 34 -20.06 1.19 3.19
CA THR A 34 -18.96 2.15 3.00
C THR A 34 -17.93 2.00 4.10
N LEU A 35 -18.36 2.00 5.38
CA LEU A 35 -17.46 1.81 6.51
C LEU A 35 -16.73 0.48 6.43
N ARG A 36 -17.44 -0.61 6.11
CA ARG A 36 -16.85 -1.93 5.95
C ARG A 36 -15.80 -1.94 4.85
N THR A 37 -16.10 -1.33 3.70
CA THR A 37 -15.20 -1.25 2.55
C THR A 37 -13.93 -0.48 2.90
N VAL A 38 -14.05 0.65 3.60
CA VAL A 38 -12.90 1.45 4.05
C VAL A 38 -12.01 0.62 4.98
N ILE A 39 -12.60 -0.06 5.98
CA ILE A 39 -11.84 -0.90 6.92
C ILE A 39 -11.15 -2.04 6.18
N THR A 40 -11.86 -2.77 5.30
CA THR A 40 -11.28 -3.89 4.56
C THR A 40 -10.17 -3.45 3.60
N SER A 41 -10.31 -2.27 2.97
CA SER A 41 -9.27 -1.72 2.09
C SER A 41 -8.03 -1.30 2.87
N PHE A 42 -8.19 -0.74 4.06
CA PHE A 42 -7.07 -0.45 4.95
C PHE A 42 -6.40 -1.73 5.45
N GLU A 43 -7.16 -2.75 5.84
CA GLU A 43 -6.62 -4.06 6.21
C GLU A 43 -5.89 -4.74 5.06
N ALA A 44 -6.43 -4.68 3.84
CA ALA A 44 -5.76 -5.20 2.64
C ALA A 44 -4.44 -4.46 2.35
N SER A 45 -4.41 -3.15 2.57
CA SER A 45 -3.21 -2.32 2.43
C SER A 45 -2.18 -2.63 3.51
N LEU A 46 -2.62 -2.93 4.73
CA LEU A 46 -1.75 -3.36 5.83
C LEU A 46 -1.19 -4.77 5.60
N ARG A 47 -2.00 -5.71 5.10
CA ARG A 47 -1.50 -7.06 4.74
C ARG A 47 -0.51 -7.04 3.59
N ALA A 48 -0.62 -6.09 2.67
CA ALA A 48 0.36 -5.88 1.61
C ALA A 48 1.72 -5.39 2.14
N SER A 49 1.75 -4.73 3.31
CA SER A 49 2.97 -4.50 4.07
C SER A 49 3.24 -5.71 4.94
N GLU A 50 3.89 -6.75 4.38
CA GLU A 50 4.16 -8.02 5.06
C GLU A 50 4.46 -7.87 6.56
N ALA A 51 3.67 -8.56 7.41
CA ALA A 51 3.81 -8.56 8.86
C ALA A 51 5.17 -9.09 9.36
N THR A 52 5.99 -9.62 8.45
CA THR A 52 7.32 -10.18 8.65
C THR A 52 8.46 -9.17 8.46
N ARG A 53 8.18 -7.92 8.04
CA ARG A 53 9.22 -6.88 7.92
C ARG A 53 9.16 -5.84 9.02
N LEU A 54 10.27 -5.70 9.74
CA LEU A 54 10.50 -4.66 10.71
C LEU A 54 11.41 -3.57 10.11
N VAL A 55 10.93 -2.32 10.11
CA VAL A 55 11.71 -1.16 9.64
C VAL A 55 12.41 -0.49 10.82
N VAL A 56 13.74 -0.41 10.75
CA VAL A 56 14.56 0.30 11.73
C VAL A 56 15.07 1.62 11.13
N ARG A 57 14.87 2.73 11.83
CA ARG A 57 15.32 4.06 11.42
C ARG A 57 15.97 4.82 12.56
N HIS A 58 16.71 5.87 12.24
CA HIS A 58 17.24 6.78 13.25
C HIS A 58 16.09 7.48 14.00
N GLY A 59 16.17 7.52 15.33
CA GLY A 59 15.08 8.06 16.18
C GLY A 59 14.79 9.54 15.94
N ALA A 60 15.81 10.31 15.56
CA ALA A 60 15.66 11.74 15.24
C ALA A 60 14.92 12.01 13.92
N SER A 61 15.30 11.34 12.82
CA SER A 61 14.68 11.54 11.51
C SER A 61 15.12 10.48 10.50
N LEU A 62 14.34 10.27 9.44
CA LEU A 62 14.70 9.44 8.27
C LEU A 62 15.92 9.99 7.51
N VAL A 63 16.18 11.30 7.62
CA VAL A 63 17.30 11.97 6.93
C VAL A 63 18.65 11.51 7.47
N PHE A 64 18.72 11.05 8.72
CA PHE A 64 19.97 10.64 9.34
C PHE A 64 20.22 9.15 9.09
N PRO A 65 21.35 8.79 8.43
CA PRO A 65 21.66 7.40 8.15
C PRO A 65 22.01 6.64 9.43
N LEU A 66 21.78 5.33 9.40
CA LEU A 66 22.26 4.41 10.44
C LEU A 66 23.65 3.88 10.07
N PRO A 67 24.54 3.61 11.04
CA PRO A 67 25.82 2.97 10.77
C PRO A 67 25.65 1.57 10.16
N LEU A 68 26.43 1.26 9.11
CA LEU A 68 26.38 -0.06 8.46
C LEU A 68 26.68 -1.22 9.40
N ALA A 69 27.49 -1.00 10.46
CA ALA A 69 27.77 -1.99 11.49
C ALA A 69 26.51 -2.54 12.18
N TYR A 70 25.39 -1.80 12.17
CA TYR A 70 24.13 -2.28 12.74
C TYR A 70 23.52 -3.41 11.91
N ARG A 71 23.80 -3.48 10.61
CA ARG A 71 23.35 -4.58 9.74
C ARG A 71 23.83 -5.93 10.26
N GLU A 72 25.12 -6.05 10.55
CA GLU A 72 25.72 -7.29 11.06
C GLU A 72 25.14 -7.70 12.42
N ARG A 73 24.90 -6.72 13.29
CA ARG A 73 24.26 -6.95 14.59
C ARG A 73 22.81 -7.41 14.47
N LEU A 74 22.05 -6.86 13.51
CA LEU A 74 20.65 -7.22 13.28
C LEU A 74 20.51 -8.62 12.69
N VAL A 75 21.42 -9.03 11.78
CA VAL A 75 21.43 -10.39 11.22
C VAL A 75 21.62 -11.46 12.29
N GLN A 76 22.30 -11.13 13.39
CA GLN A 76 22.53 -12.06 14.52
C GLN A 76 21.33 -12.20 15.46
N VAL A 77 20.28 -11.39 15.31
CA VAL A 77 19.10 -11.46 16.18
C VAL A 77 18.31 -12.73 15.85
N PRO A 78 17.99 -13.59 16.84
CA PRO A 78 17.21 -14.80 16.60
C PRO A 78 15.86 -14.49 15.93
N GLY A 79 15.54 -15.21 14.85
CA GLY A 79 14.31 -15.04 14.06
C GLY A 79 14.41 -14.03 12.91
N VAL A 80 15.55 -13.36 12.73
CA VAL A 80 15.80 -12.52 11.55
C VAL A 80 16.28 -13.37 10.38
N ASN A 81 15.50 -13.41 9.29
CA ASN A 81 15.84 -14.17 8.08
C ASN A 81 16.75 -13.39 7.11
N GLY A 82 16.76 -12.06 7.18
CA GLY A 82 17.54 -11.21 6.29
C GLY A 82 17.47 -9.74 6.68
N VAL A 83 18.51 -8.98 6.32
CA VAL A 83 18.58 -7.54 6.55
C VAL A 83 19.04 -6.84 5.27
N SER A 84 18.19 -5.95 4.77
CA SER A 84 18.50 -4.99 3.71
C SER A 84 18.47 -3.57 4.28
N TYR A 85 19.01 -2.62 3.52
CA TYR A 85 18.97 -1.22 3.87
C TYR A 85 18.57 -0.37 2.67
N GLY A 86 17.94 0.75 2.98
CA GLY A 86 17.59 1.81 2.04
C GLY A 86 17.95 3.15 2.65
N ASN A 87 18.73 3.95 1.92
CA ASN A 87 19.06 5.31 2.33
C ASN A 87 18.24 6.31 1.55
N TRP A 88 17.42 7.10 2.24
CA TRP A 88 16.73 8.22 1.63
C TRP A 88 17.69 9.39 1.47
N PHE A 89 17.77 9.95 0.26
CA PHE A 89 18.70 11.04 -0.03
C PHE A 89 18.01 12.34 -0.46
N GLY A 90 16.68 12.41 -0.37
CA GLY A 90 15.93 13.66 -0.57
C GLY A 90 16.04 14.27 -1.97
N GLY A 91 16.24 13.44 -3.00
CA GLY A 91 16.32 13.93 -4.38
C GLY A 91 15.00 14.47 -4.93
N PHE A 92 15.09 15.23 -6.01
CA PHE A 92 13.98 15.74 -6.80
C PHE A 92 14.23 15.45 -8.29
N TYR A 93 13.16 15.40 -9.09
CA TYR A 93 13.29 15.17 -10.53
C TYR A 93 13.14 16.47 -11.31
N GLN A 94 14.26 16.94 -11.88
CA GLN A 94 14.40 18.18 -12.65
C GLN A 94 14.08 19.45 -11.84
N ASP A 95 12.83 19.64 -11.44
CA ASP A 95 12.36 20.76 -10.62
C ASP A 95 12.26 20.34 -9.14
N PRO A 96 12.75 21.16 -8.18
CA PRO A 96 12.57 20.94 -6.75
C PRO A 96 11.12 20.72 -6.27
N LYS A 97 10.11 21.10 -7.05
CA LYS A 97 8.69 20.81 -6.76
C LYS A 97 8.32 19.35 -7.01
N ASN A 98 9.08 18.63 -7.83
CA ASN A 98 8.85 17.23 -8.16
C ASN A 98 9.58 16.31 -7.17
N GLN A 99 9.16 16.40 -5.91
CA GLN A 99 9.66 15.53 -4.85
C GLN A 99 8.84 14.25 -4.79
N PHE A 100 9.55 13.13 -4.70
CA PHE A 100 9.00 11.84 -4.36
C PHE A 100 10.05 11.06 -3.57
N ALA A 101 9.63 9.96 -2.95
CA ALA A 101 10.54 9.16 -2.15
C ALA A 101 11.59 8.47 -3.04
N GLN A 102 12.85 8.89 -2.93
CA GLN A 102 13.99 8.32 -3.64
C GLN A 102 14.91 7.64 -2.65
N PHE A 103 15.20 6.36 -2.88
CA PHE A 103 16.00 5.54 -1.99
C PHE A 103 17.15 4.88 -2.74
N ALA A 104 18.34 4.89 -2.14
CA ALA A 104 19.45 4.05 -2.52
C ALA A 104 19.36 2.74 -1.73
N MET A 105 19.08 1.64 -2.44
CA MET A 105 18.79 0.33 -1.83
C MET A 105 19.98 -0.63 -1.95
N ASP A 106 20.08 -1.60 -1.04
CA ASP A 106 21.05 -2.69 -1.11
C ASP A 106 20.68 -3.69 -2.22
N VAL A 107 21.36 -3.60 -3.36
CA VAL A 107 21.05 -4.35 -4.60
C VAL A 107 20.95 -5.87 -4.40
N PRO A 108 21.87 -6.55 -3.67
CA PRO A 108 21.82 -7.99 -3.51
C PRO A 108 20.61 -8.47 -2.72
N THR A 109 20.21 -7.74 -1.69
CA THR A 109 19.19 -8.20 -0.72
C THR A 109 17.80 -7.61 -0.97
N MET A 110 17.69 -6.51 -1.73
CA MET A 110 16.42 -5.81 -1.96
C MET A 110 15.37 -6.74 -2.60
N PHE A 111 15.73 -7.54 -3.60
CA PHE A 111 14.73 -8.38 -4.29
C PHE A 111 14.24 -9.55 -3.44
N ASP A 112 15.08 -10.06 -2.54
CA ASP A 112 14.72 -11.16 -1.64
C ASP A 112 13.80 -10.68 -0.50
N LEU A 113 13.98 -9.43 -0.06
CA LEU A 113 13.19 -8.81 1.01
C LEU A 113 11.92 -8.10 0.53
N PHE A 114 11.75 -7.92 -0.77
CA PHE A 114 10.59 -7.25 -1.36
C PHE A 114 10.00 -8.12 -2.48
N PRO A 115 9.43 -9.30 -2.17
CA PRO A 115 8.85 -10.21 -3.16
C PRO A 115 7.69 -9.58 -3.95
N GLU A 116 7.07 -8.53 -3.42
CA GLU A 116 6.04 -7.74 -4.11
C GLU A 116 6.57 -6.94 -5.31
N LEU A 117 7.88 -6.75 -5.44
CA LEU A 117 8.52 -6.09 -6.59
C LEU A 117 8.61 -7.06 -7.78
N VAL A 118 7.48 -7.23 -8.46
CA VAL A 118 7.42 -8.05 -9.68
C VAL A 118 8.00 -7.29 -10.86
N MET A 119 9.19 -7.71 -11.31
CA MET A 119 9.86 -7.19 -12.50
C MET A 119 10.37 -8.30 -13.42
N PRO A 120 10.45 -8.05 -14.74
CA PRO A 120 11.12 -8.95 -15.68
C PRO A 120 12.58 -9.23 -15.28
N ALA A 121 13.03 -10.47 -15.46
CA ALA A 121 14.36 -10.91 -15.02
C ALA A 121 15.51 -10.16 -15.72
N ASP A 122 15.33 -9.78 -16.98
CA ASP A 122 16.24 -8.95 -17.76
C ASP A 122 16.42 -7.55 -17.13
N GLN A 123 15.33 -6.94 -16.65
CA GLN A 123 15.38 -5.63 -15.98
C GLN A 123 16.05 -5.71 -14.60
N VAL A 124 15.81 -6.79 -13.86
CA VAL A 124 16.51 -7.05 -12.59
C VAL A 124 18.01 -7.19 -12.84
N GLN A 125 18.40 -7.92 -13.88
CA GLN A 125 19.81 -8.10 -14.22
C GLN A 125 20.46 -6.78 -14.68
N ALA A 126 19.78 -5.98 -15.51
CA ALA A 126 20.26 -4.67 -15.94
C ALA A 126 20.49 -3.74 -14.73
N PHE A 127 19.55 -3.72 -13.78
CA PHE A 127 19.70 -2.96 -12.54
C PHE A 127 20.88 -3.43 -11.69
N ARG A 128 21.14 -4.75 -11.64
CA ARG A 128 22.29 -5.31 -10.91
C ARG A 128 23.63 -4.99 -11.57
N SER A 129 23.68 -4.90 -12.90
CA SER A 129 24.92 -4.63 -13.64
C SER A 129 25.28 -3.16 -13.70
N GLU A 130 24.29 -2.27 -13.77
CA GLU A 130 24.52 -0.85 -13.97
C GLU A 130 24.46 -0.06 -12.66
N ARG A 131 25.58 0.57 -12.31
CA ARG A 131 25.69 1.39 -11.08
C ARG A 131 24.74 2.60 -11.07
N THR A 132 24.38 3.10 -12.24
CA THR A 132 23.52 4.29 -12.42
C THR A 132 22.08 3.92 -12.77
N ALA A 133 21.71 2.64 -12.72
CA ALA A 133 20.35 2.23 -12.98
C ALA A 133 19.39 2.71 -11.89
N ALA A 134 18.14 2.94 -12.28
CA ALA A 134 17.07 3.31 -11.38
C ALA A 134 15.81 2.50 -11.69
N ILE A 135 15.08 2.14 -10.65
CA ILE A 135 13.77 1.48 -10.76
C ILE A 135 12.71 2.50 -10.39
N ILE A 136 11.70 2.64 -11.23
CA ILE A 136 10.58 3.53 -11.00
C ILE A 136 9.26 2.75 -11.04
N GLY A 137 8.35 3.09 -10.13
CA GLY A 137 7.02 2.48 -10.10
C GLY A 137 6.19 2.91 -11.31
N LYS A 138 5.29 2.02 -11.78
CA LYS A 138 4.42 2.27 -12.94
C LYS A 138 3.60 3.56 -12.85
N ALA A 139 3.17 3.94 -11.65
CA ALA A 139 2.40 5.18 -11.43
C ALA A 139 3.27 6.43 -11.61
N LEU A 140 4.53 6.38 -11.17
CA LEU A 140 5.47 7.49 -11.32
C LEU A 140 5.93 7.63 -12.77
N ALA A 141 6.16 6.50 -13.47
CA ALA A 141 6.54 6.49 -14.87
C ALA A 141 5.48 7.07 -15.84
N LYS A 142 4.21 7.12 -15.41
CA LYS A 142 3.09 7.65 -16.20
C LYS A 142 2.78 9.12 -15.93
N LYS A 143 3.42 9.72 -14.92
CA LYS A 143 3.17 11.09 -14.50
C LYS A 143 4.00 12.05 -15.35
#